data_AF-A0A5C7Z165-F1
#
_entry.id   AF-A0A5C7Z165-F1
#
_cell.length_a   1.000
_cell.length_b   1.000
_cell.length_c   1.000
_cell.angle_alpha   90.00
_cell.angle_beta   90.00
_cell.angle_gamma   90.00
#
_symmetry.space_group_name_H-M   'P 1'
#
loop_
_entity.id
_entity.type
_entity.pdbx_description
1 polymer ?
#
loop_
_entity_poly.entity_id
_entity_poly.type
_entity_poly.pdbx_seq_one_letter_code
_entity_poly.pdbx_strand_id
1 'polypeptide(L)'
;MTKEQIKNKIEVLAKQYHQADEEELGFEIIYLYEQEALNCIVQFCESKGFLINGFPTHKRLIIPEEEQEDYFTDERFQYYLDLLSLQIEDIAELNYNYQKSFWPDSMGTFDEFMAAIQFQINSANFYEVDGF
;
A
#
# COMPACT_ATOMS: atom_id res chain seq x y z
N MET A 1 11.38 -6.67 -9.11
CA MET A 1 11.56 -7.64 -8.01
C MET A 1 10.54 -8.75 -8.16
N THR A 2 10.82 -9.96 -7.67
CA THR A 2 9.82 -11.03 -7.58
C THR A 2 8.92 -10.82 -6.35
N LYS A 3 7.76 -11.48 -6.31
CA LYS A 3 6.84 -11.48 -5.16
C LYS A 3 7.58 -11.78 -3.85
N GLU A 4 8.41 -12.81 -3.86
CA GLU A 4 9.19 -13.25 -2.69
C GLU A 4 10.22 -12.21 -2.23
N GLN A 5 10.89 -11.54 -3.18
CA GLN A 5 11.83 -10.47 -2.84
C GLN A 5 11.11 -9.28 -2.19
N ILE A 6 9.87 -9.01 -2.59
CA ILE A 6 9.06 -7.93 -2.01
C ILE A 6 8.61 -8.32 -0.59
N LYS A 7 8.11 -9.55 -0.37
CA LYS A 7 7.75 -10.04 0.96
C LYS A 7 8.92 -9.94 1.94
N ASN A 8 10.09 -10.44 1.55
CA ASN A 8 11.30 -10.34 2.37
C ASN A 8 11.69 -8.89 2.68
N LYS A 9 11.56 -7.99 1.71
CA LYS A 9 11.86 -6.57 1.91
C LYS A 9 10.88 -5.91 2.89
N ILE A 10 9.58 -6.21 2.76
CA ILE A 10 8.54 -5.75 3.69
C ILE A 10 8.86 -6.19 5.11
N GLU A 11 9.21 -7.46 5.33
CA GLU A 11 9.55 -7.98 6.66
C GLU A 11 10.78 -7.28 7.27
N VAL A 12 11.80 -7.00 6.46
CA VAL A 12 12.98 -6.25 6.89
C VAL A 12 12.61 -4.83 7.31
N LEU A 13 11.82 -4.12 6.50
CA LEU A 13 11.37 -2.75 6.79
C LEU A 13 10.49 -2.70 8.03
N ALA A 14 9.54 -3.64 8.17
CA ALA A 14 8.68 -3.72 9.35
C ALA A 14 9.50 -4.01 10.62
N LYS A 15 10.54 -4.86 10.53
CA LYS A 15 11.44 -5.07 11.66
C LYS A 15 12.19 -3.79 12.04
N GLN A 16 12.62 -2.99 11.07
CA GLN A 16 13.26 -1.69 11.32
C GLN A 16 12.28 -0.72 11.97
N TYR A 17 11.04 -0.66 11.46
CA TYR A 17 9.95 0.12 12.03
C TYR A 17 9.71 -0.22 13.52
N HIS A 18 9.54 -1.50 13.85
CA HIS A 18 9.26 -1.94 15.23
C HIS A 18 10.45 -1.79 16.19
N GLN A 19 11.67 -1.68 15.66
CA GLN A 19 12.89 -1.52 16.46
C GLN A 19 13.35 -0.07 16.56
N ALA A 20 12.75 0.83 15.79
CA ALA A 20 13.12 2.23 15.77
C ALA A 20 12.72 2.90 17.07
N ASP A 21 13.63 3.74 17.58
CA ASP A 21 13.34 4.61 18.71
C ASP A 21 12.79 5.94 18.17
N GLU A 22 11.50 6.18 18.39
CA GLU A 22 10.82 7.39 17.93
C GLU A 22 11.40 8.65 18.57
N GLU A 23 11.90 8.59 19.81
CA GLU A 23 12.51 9.74 20.48
C GLU A 23 13.85 10.12 19.85
N GLU A 24 14.59 9.13 19.33
CA GLU A 24 15.90 9.34 18.68
C GLU A 24 15.76 9.72 17.19
N LEU A 25 14.89 9.04 16.46
CA LEU A 25 14.79 9.14 15.00
C LEU A 25 13.68 10.09 14.53
N GLY A 26 12.65 10.31 15.34
CA GLY A 26 11.45 11.03 14.94
C GLY A 26 10.49 10.17 14.12
N PHE A 27 9.20 10.44 14.28
CA PHE A 27 8.11 9.71 13.62
C PHE A 27 8.23 9.73 12.10
N GLU A 28 8.63 10.85 11.50
CA GLU A 28 8.71 11.01 10.05
C GLU A 28 9.72 10.05 9.44
N ILE A 29 10.84 9.78 10.11
CA ILE A 29 11.85 8.83 9.63
C ILE A 29 11.35 7.40 9.74
N ILE A 30 10.64 7.07 10.82
CA ILE A 30 10.06 5.74 11.03
C ILE A 30 8.99 5.46 9.97
N TYR A 31 8.19 6.46 9.63
CA TYR A 31 7.15 6.38 8.61
C TYR A 31 7.71 6.07 7.21
N LEU A 32 8.95 6.47 6.91
CA LEU A 32 9.60 6.13 5.62
C LEU A 32 9.72 4.62 5.40
N TYR A 33 9.81 3.80 6.46
CA TYR A 33 9.85 2.34 6.30
C TYR A 33 8.53 1.79 5.76
N GLU A 34 7.41 2.34 6.23
CA GLU A 34 6.07 1.97 5.76
C GLU A 34 5.85 2.43 4.31
N GLN A 35 6.20 3.69 4.01
CA GLN A 35 6.14 4.23 2.64
C GLN A 35 7.01 3.43 1.66
N GLU A 36 8.23 3.04 2.07
CA GLU A 36 9.11 2.24 1.21
C GLU A 36 8.51 0.86 0.92
N ALA A 37 7.87 0.23 1.91
CA ALA A 37 7.21 -1.06 1.75
C ALA A 37 6.02 -0.96 0.78
N LEU A 38 5.15 0.05 0.97
CA LEU A 38 4.03 0.35 0.08
C LEU A 38 4.52 0.56 -1.37
N ASN A 39 5.55 1.40 -1.54
CA ASN A 39 6.12 1.72 -2.85
C ASN A 39 6.71 0.47 -3.54
N CYS A 40 7.26 -0.49 -2.81
CA CYS A 40 7.73 -1.75 -3.40
C CYS A 40 6.60 -2.56 -4.06
N ILE A 41 5.42 -2.58 -3.44
CA ILE A 41 4.23 -3.25 -4.00
C ILE A 41 3.72 -2.45 -5.21
N VAL A 42 3.63 -1.13 -5.10
CA VAL A 42 3.20 -0.24 -6.18
C VAL A 42 4.09 -0.39 -7.41
N GLN A 43 5.42 -0.33 -7.25
CA GLN A 43 6.37 -0.54 -8.36
C GLN A 43 6.24 -1.91 -9.00
N PHE A 44 5.92 -2.95 -8.21
CA PHE A 44 5.62 -4.26 -8.76
C PHE A 44 4.37 -4.23 -9.65
N CYS A 45 3.27 -3.64 -9.16
CA CYS A 45 2.05 -3.47 -9.94
C CYS A 45 2.30 -2.67 -11.23
N GLU A 46 3.04 -1.56 -11.15
CA GLU A 46 3.41 -0.75 -12.31
C GLU A 46 4.23 -1.54 -13.33
N SER A 47 5.22 -2.32 -12.87
CA SER A 47 6.05 -3.16 -13.76
C SER A 47 5.25 -4.26 -14.47
N LYS A 48 4.09 -4.63 -13.93
CA LYS A 48 3.13 -5.58 -14.51
C LYS A 48 2.05 -4.90 -15.35
N GLY A 49 2.00 -3.57 -15.38
CA GLY A 49 0.96 -2.81 -16.07
C GLY A 49 -0.42 -2.96 -15.43
N PHE A 50 -0.49 -3.28 -14.14
CA PHE A 50 -1.75 -3.30 -13.40
C PHE A 50 -2.21 -1.86 -13.15
N LEU A 51 -3.48 -1.59 -13.41
CA LEU A 51 -4.06 -0.24 -13.36
C LEU A 51 -5.50 -0.31 -12.86
N ILE A 52 -5.92 0.74 -12.17
CA ILE A 52 -7.33 1.03 -11.88
C ILE A 52 -7.65 2.39 -12.49
N ASN A 53 -8.54 2.45 -13.48
CA ASN A 53 -8.88 3.67 -14.23
C ASN A 53 -7.65 4.53 -14.65
N GLY A 54 -6.53 3.88 -14.99
CA GLY A 54 -5.29 4.54 -15.39
C GLY A 54 -4.36 4.97 -14.25
N PHE A 55 -4.73 4.77 -12.98
CA PHE A 55 -3.83 5.00 -11.86
C PHE A 55 -2.81 3.85 -11.70
N PRO A 56 -1.54 4.13 -11.35
CA PRO A 56 -0.95 5.47 -11.18
C PRO A 56 -0.34 6.03 -12.49
N THR A 57 0.13 5.18 -13.40
CA THR A 57 1.04 5.61 -14.47
C THR A 57 0.39 6.51 -15.51
N HIS A 58 -0.86 6.28 -15.92
CA HIS A 58 -1.55 7.20 -16.84
C HIS A 58 -1.92 8.50 -16.12
N LYS A 59 -2.27 8.43 -14.83
CA LYS A 59 -2.58 9.63 -14.03
C LYS A 59 -1.38 10.58 -13.91
N ARG A 60 -0.17 10.05 -13.75
CA ARG A 60 1.06 10.87 -13.70
C ARG A 60 1.31 11.68 -14.98
N LEU A 61 0.72 11.27 -16.11
CA LEU A 61 0.86 11.97 -17.40
C LEU A 61 -0.16 13.09 -17.58
N ILE A 62 -1.27 13.08 -16.84
CA ILE A 62 -2.39 14.03 -17.02
C ILE A 62 -2.57 14.98 -15.85
N ILE A 63 -2.11 14.61 -14.64
CA ILE A 63 -2.15 15.48 -13.47
C ILE A 63 -0.93 16.42 -13.52
N PRO A 64 -1.14 17.75 -13.41
CA PRO A 64 -0.05 18.73 -13.36
C PRO A 64 0.95 18.44 -12.26
N GLU A 65 2.24 18.70 -12.49
CA GLU A 65 3.34 18.39 -11.54
C GLU A 65 3.09 19.03 -10.16
N GLU A 66 2.58 20.25 -10.15
CA GLU A 66 2.22 21.01 -8.95
C GLU A 66 1.05 20.41 -8.16
N GLU A 67 0.23 19.55 -8.77
CA GLU A 67 -0.91 18.86 -8.13
C GLU A 67 -0.59 17.39 -7.81
N GLN A 68 0.59 16.89 -8.21
CA GLN A 68 0.92 15.47 -8.03
C GLN A 68 1.09 15.08 -6.57
N GLU A 69 1.68 15.95 -5.74
CA GLU A 69 1.87 15.67 -4.31
C GLU A 69 0.52 15.47 -3.60
N ASP A 70 -0.46 16.33 -3.89
CA ASP A 70 -1.81 16.24 -3.31
C ASP A 70 -2.64 15.09 -3.91
N TYR A 71 -2.35 14.67 -5.14
CA TYR A 71 -3.09 13.59 -5.80
C TYR A 71 -2.57 12.19 -5.45
N PHE A 72 -1.25 12.00 -5.41
CA PHE A 72 -0.58 10.70 -5.22
C PHE A 72 -0.28 10.41 -3.74
N THR A 73 -1.31 10.48 -2.90
CA THR A 73 -1.21 10.20 -1.47
C THR A 73 -1.07 8.71 -1.18
N ASP A 74 -0.49 8.39 -0.02
CA ASP A 74 -0.38 7.00 0.46
C ASP A 74 -1.75 6.33 0.58
N GLU A 75 -2.78 7.09 0.99
CA GLU A 75 -4.16 6.60 1.04
C GLU A 75 -4.70 6.22 -0.34
N ARG A 76 -4.43 7.02 -1.38
CA ARG A 76 -4.83 6.68 -2.76
C ARG A 76 -4.08 5.45 -3.27
N PHE A 77 -2.81 5.29 -2.92
CA PHE A 77 -2.06 4.07 -3.24
C PHE A 77 -2.59 2.85 -2.48
N GLN A 78 -2.96 3.00 -1.21
CA GLN A 78 -3.58 1.92 -0.44
C GLN A 78 -4.93 1.51 -1.06
N TYR A 79 -5.80 2.46 -1.37
CA TYR A 79 -7.07 2.19 -2.06
C TYR A 79 -6.86 1.46 -3.40
N TYR A 80 -5.84 1.87 -4.15
CA TYR A 80 -5.45 1.22 -5.40
C TYR A 80 -5.04 -0.23 -5.19
N LEU A 81 -4.21 -0.50 -4.18
CA LEU A 81 -3.79 -1.86 -3.84
C LEU A 81 -4.97 -2.70 -3.36
N ASP A 82 -5.87 -2.14 -2.57
CA ASP A 82 -7.06 -2.85 -2.06
C ASP A 82 -8.02 -3.25 -3.20
N LEU A 83 -8.24 -2.38 -4.18
CA LEU A 83 -8.99 -2.73 -5.39
C LEU A 83 -8.30 -3.81 -6.23
N LEU A 84 -6.97 -3.78 -6.33
CA LEU A 84 -6.21 -4.82 -7.01
C LEU A 84 -6.20 -6.14 -6.23
N SER A 85 -6.16 -6.11 -4.90
CA SER A 85 -6.24 -7.30 -4.06
C SER A 85 -7.54 -8.07 -4.30
N LEU A 86 -8.65 -7.40 -4.56
CA LEU A 86 -9.92 -8.05 -4.93
C LEU A 86 -9.88 -8.77 -6.30
N GLN A 87 -8.90 -8.45 -7.16
CA GLN A 87 -8.82 -8.94 -8.54
C GLN A 87 -7.63 -9.87 -8.77
N ILE A 88 -6.56 -9.74 -7.99
CA ILE A 88 -5.27 -10.38 -8.22
C ILE A 88 -4.72 -10.93 -6.90
N GLU A 89 -4.70 -12.25 -6.77
CA GLU A 89 -4.26 -12.98 -5.57
C GLU A 89 -2.82 -12.61 -5.16
N ASP A 90 -1.90 -12.48 -6.11
CA ASP A 90 -0.52 -12.06 -5.82
C ASP A 90 -0.44 -10.69 -5.14
N ILE A 91 -1.35 -9.77 -5.49
CA ILE A 91 -1.42 -8.44 -4.87
C ILE A 91 -2.08 -8.53 -3.50
N ALA A 92 -3.13 -9.34 -3.35
CA ALA A 92 -3.73 -9.62 -2.06
C ALA A 92 -2.71 -10.16 -1.05
N GLU A 93 -1.90 -11.14 -1.45
CA GLU A 93 -0.86 -11.70 -0.59
C GLU A 93 0.20 -10.67 -0.19
N LEU A 94 0.64 -9.81 -1.13
CA LEU A 94 1.63 -8.77 -0.85
C LEU A 94 1.08 -7.72 0.10
N ASN A 95 -0.15 -7.27 -0.14
CA ASN A 95 -0.84 -6.28 0.67
C ASN A 95 -1.11 -6.82 2.09
N TYR A 96 -1.59 -8.06 2.21
CA TYR A 96 -1.74 -8.72 3.50
C TYR A 96 -0.40 -8.86 4.24
N ASN A 97 0.66 -9.26 3.54
CA ASN A 97 1.99 -9.39 4.15
C ASN A 97 2.48 -8.05 4.70
N TYR A 98 2.27 -6.98 3.94
CA TYR A 98 2.55 -5.62 4.39
C TYR A 98 1.78 -5.26 5.66
N GLN A 99 0.44 -5.33 5.61
CA GLN A 99 -0.42 -4.97 6.74
C GLN A 99 -0.10 -5.81 7.98
N LYS A 100 0.08 -7.13 7.82
CA LYS A 100 0.39 -8.04 8.93
C LYS A 100 1.78 -7.80 9.53
N SER A 101 2.73 -7.33 8.74
CA SER A 101 4.10 -7.07 9.20
C SER A 101 4.19 -5.78 10.01
N PHE A 102 3.53 -4.71 9.55
CA PHE A 102 3.55 -3.41 10.24
C PHE A 102 2.53 -3.33 11.40
N TRP A 103 1.40 -4.03 11.29
CA TRP A 103 0.30 -3.96 12.26
C TRP A 103 -0.14 -5.35 12.75
N PRO A 104 0.78 -6.17 13.31
CA PRO A 104 0.53 -7.59 13.58
C PRO A 104 -0.63 -7.84 14.55
N ASP A 105 -0.83 -6.96 15.53
CA ASP A 105 -1.87 -7.08 16.55
C ASP A 105 -3.26 -6.67 16.03
N SER A 106 -3.30 -5.81 15.01
CA SER A 106 -4.54 -5.32 14.38
C SER A 106 -5.01 -6.21 13.24
N MET A 107 -4.13 -7.07 12.72
CA MET A 107 -4.42 -7.89 11.54
C MET A 107 -4.87 -9.30 11.90
N GLY A 108 -6.04 -9.69 11.38
CA GLY A 108 -6.56 -11.05 11.46
C GLY A 108 -5.87 -12.00 10.48
N THR A 109 -6.61 -13.03 10.07
CA THR A 109 -6.26 -13.97 9.00
C THR A 109 -6.37 -13.32 7.62
N PHE A 110 -5.83 -13.99 6.60
CA PHE A 110 -5.94 -13.54 5.21
C PHE A 110 -7.41 -13.40 4.76
N ASP A 111 -8.28 -14.34 5.14
CA ASP A 111 -9.70 -14.30 4.78
C ASP A 111 -10.41 -13.12 5.47
N GLU A 112 -10.09 -12.84 6.74
CA GLU A 112 -10.62 -11.69 7.47
C GLU A 112 -10.14 -10.37 6.85
N PHE A 113 -8.87 -10.32 6.42
CA PHE A 113 -8.31 -9.19 5.70
C PHE A 113 -9.03 -8.94 4.37
N MET A 114 -9.26 -9.98 3.57
CA MET A 114 -9.99 -9.86 2.31
C MET A 114 -11.45 -9.44 2.52
N ALA A 115 -12.09 -9.96 3.57
CA ALA A 115 -13.44 -9.54 3.95
C ALA A 115 -13.47 -8.06 4.39
N ALA A 116 -12.44 -7.60 5.10
CA ALA A 116 -12.30 -6.20 5.51
C ALA A 116 -12.13 -5.27 4.31
N ILE A 117 -11.23 -5.59 3.37
CA ILE A 117 -11.08 -4.84 2.11
C ILE A 117 -12.41 -4.72 1.38
N GLN A 118 -13.11 -5.84 1.21
CA GLN A 118 -14.38 -5.86 0.49
C GLN A 118 -15.44 -4.97 1.19
N PHE A 119 -15.45 -4.95 2.52
CA PHE A 119 -16.32 -4.07 3.30
C PHE A 119 -15.94 -2.60 3.14
N GLN A 120 -14.64 -2.27 3.26
CA GLN A 120 -14.11 -0.91 3.15
C GLN A 120 -14.44 -0.28 1.80
N ILE A 121 -14.15 -0.98 0.70
CA ILE A 121 -14.43 -0.51 -0.67
C ILE A 121 -15.92 -0.28 -0.91
N ASN A 122 -16.79 -1.10 -0.30
CA ASN A 122 -18.25 -0.96 -0.43
C ASN A 122 -18.82 0.11 0.52
N SER A 123 -18.02 0.63 1.44
CA SER A 123 -18.43 1.70 2.33
C SER A 123 -18.15 3.05 1.67
N ALA A 124 -19.09 3.99 1.79
CA ALA A 124 -19.03 5.24 1.03
C ALA A 124 -17.88 6.20 1.45
N ASN A 125 -17.28 5.98 2.64
CA ASN A 125 -16.43 6.99 3.29
C ASN A 125 -15.17 6.40 3.96
N PHE A 126 -14.70 5.20 3.58
CA PHE A 126 -13.49 4.65 4.21
C PHE A 126 -12.21 5.30 3.71
N TYR A 127 -12.09 5.49 2.40
CA TYR A 127 -10.99 6.25 1.82
C TYR A 127 -11.46 7.67 1.51
N GLU A 128 -10.72 8.67 1.98
CA GLU A 128 -10.91 10.09 1.68
C GLU A 128 -10.33 10.46 0.30
N VAL A 129 -10.58 9.61 -0.70
CA VAL A 129 -10.12 9.80 -2.07
C VAL A 129 -11.32 9.91 -3.01
N ASP A 130 -11.42 11.05 -3.71
CA ASP A 130 -12.28 11.13 -4.88
C ASP A 130 -11.76 10.11 -5.90
N GLY A 131 -12.65 9.28 -6.46
CA GLY A 131 -12.32 8.05 -7.21
C GLY A 131 -11.20 8.17 -8.28
N PHE A 132 -10.75 7.03 -8.80
CA PHE A 132 -9.70 6.99 -9.83
C PHE A 132 -10.14 7.54 -11.18
#